data_AF-A0A7V5GYW8-F1
#
_entry.id   AF-A0A7V5GYW8-F1
#
_cell.length_a   1.000
_cell.length_b   1.000
_cell.length_c   1.000
_cell.angle_alpha   90.00
_cell.angle_beta   90.00
_cell.angle_gamma   90.00
#
_symmetry.space_group_name_H-M   'P 1'
#
loop_
_entity.id
_entity.type
_entity.pdbx_description
1 polymer ?
#
loop_
_entity_poly.entity_id
_entity_poly.type
_entity_poly.pdbx_seq_one_letter_code
_entity_poly.pdbx_strand_id
1 'polypeptide(L)'
;MNKLENMRKLAGKVVIWLCFIVTFEANGQAPYGSFIDYKVLPNLDTLVLNRSYGDWWFGIYTNGLFSLNFGDLLIPERPYLPISDTLNRLLLHKSKNSYNVTFGLIGEYVPKGSHWGGTVKLALLDKRWIESNAELSPEHTYSLVLDFRSIVFSPSVRYNFSIEGLHTFAGFDLEYFFSDKSKLQEVEIKKEGERLVTDWVLPASPKQFRFGMHIGAGWDLLFLNVAKIARIHWKPFISLHYGTVVFDGYNSKLNSFGIRGGVALAFSFDDITSELRKYDSTYVKPPEAIVQAPPTVRRGVNFSGFERTPLFASIELSMVPLSQVSGEVTMSEEEKVQGEVKVVETPEKPTVKPNQKIVLQGYTRADLT
;
A
#
# COMPACT_ATOMS: atom_id res chain seq x y z
N MET A 1 0.68 45.74 2.59
CA MET A 1 0.52 45.33 1.17
C MET A 1 1.31 44.07 0.79
N ASN A 2 2.53 43.82 1.27
CA ASN A 2 3.38 42.69 0.84
C ASN A 2 2.85 41.26 1.09
N LYS A 3 1.97 41.04 2.08
CA LYS A 3 1.55 39.68 2.47
C LYS A 3 0.54 39.05 1.48
N LEU A 4 -0.37 39.85 0.95
CA LEU A 4 -1.39 39.41 -0.02
C LEU A 4 -0.75 39.06 -1.37
N GLU A 5 0.26 39.83 -1.76
CA GLU A 5 1.00 39.63 -3.01
C GLU A 5 1.87 38.36 -2.95
N ASN A 6 2.49 38.09 -1.81
CA ASN A 6 3.24 36.84 -1.59
C ASN A 6 2.32 35.60 -1.57
N MET A 7 1.11 35.69 -1.01
CA MET A 7 0.16 34.58 -1.06
C MET A 7 -0.35 34.32 -2.48
N ARG A 8 -0.58 35.37 -3.29
CA ARG A 8 -0.95 35.22 -4.71
C ARG A 8 0.18 34.58 -5.53
N LYS A 9 1.44 34.98 -5.28
CA LYS A 9 2.62 34.36 -5.92
C LYS A 9 2.78 32.89 -5.52
N LEU A 10 2.51 32.53 -4.26
CA LEU A 10 2.53 31.15 -3.78
C LEU A 10 1.41 30.32 -4.41
N ALA A 11 0.17 30.83 -4.42
CA ALA A 11 -0.98 30.18 -5.04
C ALA A 11 -0.77 29.97 -6.54
N GLY A 12 -0.23 30.97 -7.25
CA GLY A 12 0.11 30.86 -8.66
C GLY A 12 1.17 29.79 -8.92
N LYS A 13 2.20 29.70 -8.08
CA LYS A 13 3.21 28.62 -8.16
C LYS A 13 2.60 27.24 -7.91
N VAL A 14 1.70 27.10 -6.94
CA VAL A 14 1.00 25.84 -6.65
C VAL A 14 0.09 25.43 -7.79
N VAL A 15 -0.66 26.36 -8.39
CA VAL A 15 -1.51 26.11 -9.56
C VAL A 15 -0.68 25.73 -10.78
N ILE A 16 0.42 26.43 -11.05
CA ILE A 16 1.35 26.09 -12.13
C ILE A 16 1.94 24.69 -11.90
N TRP A 17 2.31 24.35 -10.65
CA TRP A 17 2.84 23.03 -10.31
C TRP A 17 1.79 21.92 -10.48
N LEU A 18 0.54 22.17 -10.07
CA LEU A 18 -0.61 21.28 -10.30
C LEU A 18 -0.90 21.11 -11.80
N CYS A 19 -0.90 22.18 -12.59
CA CYS A 19 -1.04 22.12 -14.03
C CYS A 19 0.12 21.36 -14.70
N PHE A 20 1.35 21.53 -14.21
CA PHE A 20 2.53 20.81 -14.73
C PHE A 20 2.46 19.30 -14.45
N ILE A 21 1.91 18.90 -13.29
CA ILE A 21 1.64 17.48 -12.97
C ILE A 21 0.57 16.89 -13.89
N VAL A 22 -0.46 17.68 -14.25
CA VAL A 22 -1.54 17.23 -15.13
C VAL A 22 -1.08 17.10 -16.59
N THR A 23 -0.03 17.81 -17.02
CA THR A 23 0.53 17.74 -18.38
C THR A 23 1.65 16.72 -18.57
N PHE A 24 2.07 16.00 -17.52
CA PHE A 24 2.96 14.87 -17.71
C PHE A 24 2.18 13.72 -18.36
N GLU A 25 2.32 13.57 -19.67
CA GLU A 25 2.00 12.33 -20.39
C GLU A 25 2.95 11.23 -19.91
N ALA A 26 2.66 10.72 -18.72
CA ALA A 26 3.36 9.61 -18.13
C ALA A 26 2.82 8.33 -18.81
N ASN A 27 3.50 7.91 -19.87
CA ASN A 27 3.20 6.72 -20.68
C ASN A 27 3.52 5.39 -19.96
N GLY A 28 3.07 5.22 -18.72
CA GLY A 28 3.36 4.04 -17.92
C GLY A 28 2.16 3.66 -17.08
N GLN A 29 1.59 2.53 -17.45
CA GLN A 29 0.41 1.92 -16.87
C GLN A 29 0.70 1.39 -15.46
N ALA A 30 -0.34 1.09 -14.67
CA ALA A 30 -0.15 0.33 -13.43
C ALA A 30 0.65 -0.96 -13.71
N PRO A 31 1.63 -1.31 -12.84
CA PRO A 31 2.48 -2.48 -13.08
C PRO A 31 1.61 -3.73 -13.27
N TYR A 32 1.82 -4.46 -14.36
CA TYR A 32 1.10 -5.72 -14.62
C TYR A 32 1.41 -6.80 -13.58
N GLY A 33 2.56 -6.70 -12.91
CA GLY A 33 3.03 -7.68 -11.95
C GLY A 33 3.02 -9.09 -12.52
N SER A 34 3.50 -9.26 -13.75
CA SER A 34 3.55 -10.57 -14.40
C SER A 34 4.71 -11.39 -13.84
N PHE A 35 4.41 -12.59 -13.35
CA PHE A 35 5.40 -13.59 -12.93
C PHE A 35 5.16 -14.87 -13.73
N ILE A 36 6.24 -15.54 -14.12
CA ILE A 36 6.18 -16.86 -14.76
C ILE A 36 6.82 -17.85 -13.79
N ASP A 37 6.02 -18.82 -13.35
CA ASP A 37 6.44 -19.91 -12.49
C ASP A 37 6.56 -21.20 -13.31
N TYR A 38 7.63 -21.96 -13.11
CA TYR A 38 7.83 -23.26 -13.76
C TYR A 38 7.71 -24.39 -12.74
N LYS A 39 6.99 -25.46 -13.10
CA LYS A 39 6.89 -26.68 -12.30
C LYS A 39 7.07 -27.92 -13.18
N VAL A 40 8.13 -28.68 -12.92
CA VAL A 40 8.33 -29.98 -13.58
C VAL A 40 7.40 -31.01 -12.93
N LEU A 41 6.67 -31.76 -13.76
CA LEU A 41 5.75 -32.81 -13.35
C LEU A 41 6.47 -34.17 -13.28
N PRO A 42 5.90 -35.18 -12.60
CA PRO A 42 6.51 -36.51 -12.50
C PRO A 42 6.74 -37.20 -13.86
N ASN A 43 6.00 -36.80 -14.90
CA ASN A 43 6.16 -37.29 -16.27
C ASN A 43 7.16 -36.48 -17.10
N LEU A 44 7.98 -35.62 -16.45
CA LEU A 44 8.95 -34.70 -17.05
C LEU A 44 8.37 -33.54 -17.87
N ASP A 45 7.04 -33.45 -18.00
CA ASP A 45 6.40 -32.28 -18.59
C ASP A 45 6.65 -31.04 -17.70
N THR A 46 6.68 -29.87 -18.31
CA THR A 46 6.83 -28.59 -17.62
C THR A 46 5.51 -27.84 -17.64
N LEU A 47 4.93 -27.63 -16.46
CA LEU A 47 3.82 -26.71 -16.27
C LEU A 47 4.36 -25.28 -16.13
N VAL A 48 3.96 -24.40 -17.05
CA VAL A 48 4.26 -22.97 -17.03
C VAL A 48 3.02 -22.24 -16.50
N LEU A 49 3.19 -21.51 -15.40
CA LEU A 49 2.13 -20.72 -14.77
C LEU A 49 2.43 -19.24 -15.01
N ASN A 50 1.66 -18.60 -15.88
CA ASN A 50 1.71 -17.17 -16.10
C ASN A 50 0.72 -16.50 -15.13
N ARG A 51 1.26 -15.75 -14.18
CA ARG A 51 0.52 -15.10 -13.09
C ARG A 51 0.59 -13.59 -13.24
N SER A 52 -0.52 -12.91 -13.02
CA SER A 52 -0.58 -11.44 -12.96
C SER A 52 -1.39 -11.01 -11.74
N TYR A 53 -1.31 -9.73 -11.36
CA TYR A 53 -2.14 -9.20 -10.26
C TYR A 53 -3.63 -9.46 -10.50
N GLY A 54 -4.48 -9.42 -9.48
CA GLY A 54 -5.92 -9.28 -9.70
C GLY A 54 -6.32 -7.81 -9.84
N ASP A 55 -7.49 -7.57 -10.42
CA ASP A 55 -8.03 -6.21 -10.52
C ASP A 55 -8.57 -5.70 -9.17
N TRP A 56 -9.00 -6.61 -8.29
CA TRP A 56 -9.58 -6.28 -7.00
C TRP A 56 -8.60 -6.46 -5.84
N TRP A 57 -8.60 -5.50 -4.93
CA TRP A 57 -7.76 -5.49 -3.73
C TRP A 57 -8.63 -5.24 -2.50
N PHE A 58 -8.41 -6.01 -1.44
CA PHE A 58 -9.17 -5.88 -0.19
C PHE A 58 -8.26 -5.92 1.02
N GLY A 59 -8.63 -5.25 2.09
CA GLY A 59 -7.90 -5.43 3.34
C GLY A 59 -8.26 -4.42 4.41
N ILE A 60 -7.27 -4.10 5.23
CA ILE A 60 -7.42 -3.24 6.40
C ILE A 60 -6.53 -2.01 6.27
N TYR A 61 -6.92 -0.94 6.93
CA TYR A 61 -6.10 0.26 7.02
C TYR A 61 -6.20 0.89 8.41
N THR A 62 -5.12 1.61 8.75
CA THR A 62 -5.06 2.45 9.95
C THR A 62 -4.40 3.77 9.59
N ASN A 63 -4.81 4.84 10.26
CA ASN A 63 -4.19 6.15 10.07
C ASN A 63 -4.36 7.03 11.31
N GLY A 64 -3.51 8.05 11.37
CA GLY A 64 -3.68 9.19 12.25
C GLY A 64 -4.08 10.43 11.44
N LEU A 65 -4.99 11.24 11.98
CA LEU A 65 -5.37 12.53 11.42
C LEU A 65 -4.99 13.63 12.41
N PHE A 66 -4.23 14.61 11.93
CA PHE A 66 -3.99 15.88 12.61
C PHE A 66 -4.88 16.93 11.97
N SER A 67 -5.70 17.64 12.75
CA SER A 67 -6.57 18.69 12.23
C SER A 67 -6.33 20.04 12.88
N LEU A 68 -6.33 21.06 12.04
CA LEU A 68 -6.44 22.47 12.40
C LEU A 68 -7.92 22.79 12.53
N ASN A 69 -8.34 23.17 13.74
CA ASN A 69 -9.71 23.55 14.03
C ASN A 69 -9.88 25.07 13.93
N PHE A 70 -10.97 25.52 13.33
CA PHE A 70 -11.26 26.94 13.15
C PHE A 70 -12.77 27.20 13.11
N GLY A 71 -13.15 28.45 13.36
CA GLY A 71 -14.54 28.85 13.57
C GLY A 71 -14.89 28.95 15.05
N ASP A 72 -16.12 29.32 15.33
CA ASP A 72 -16.56 29.63 16.69
C ASP A 72 -17.07 28.36 17.38
N LEU A 73 -16.56 28.10 18.59
CA LEU A 73 -17.06 27.05 19.46
C LEU A 73 -17.66 27.71 20.71
N LEU A 74 -18.98 27.70 20.78
CA LEU A 74 -19.76 28.31 21.85
C LEU A 74 -20.25 27.21 22.79
N ILE A 75 -19.97 27.35 24.08
CA ILE A 75 -20.38 26.39 25.11
C ILE A 75 -21.00 27.16 26.28
N PRO A 76 -22.11 26.69 26.86
CA PRO A 76 -22.69 27.31 28.04
C PRO A 76 -21.73 27.20 29.24
N GLU A 77 -21.54 28.32 29.95
CA GLU A 77 -20.81 28.39 31.21
C GLU A 77 -21.37 27.38 32.23
N ARG A 78 -22.70 27.21 32.24
CA ARG A 78 -23.42 26.33 33.17
C ARG A 78 -24.28 25.35 32.38
N PRO A 79 -23.75 24.18 31.98
CA PRO A 79 -24.45 23.25 31.09
C PRO A 79 -25.70 22.61 31.71
N TYR A 80 -25.90 22.75 33.03
CA TYR A 80 -27.08 22.28 33.74
C TYR A 80 -28.25 23.30 33.74
N LEU A 81 -28.00 24.55 33.34
CA LEU A 81 -29.05 25.57 33.18
C LEU A 81 -29.52 25.64 31.72
N PRO A 82 -30.79 26.01 31.47
CA PRO A 82 -31.26 26.31 30.12
C PRO A 82 -30.42 27.41 29.46
N ILE A 83 -30.25 27.35 28.13
CA ILE A 83 -29.53 28.39 27.37
C ILE A 83 -30.25 29.75 27.45
N SER A 84 -31.57 29.74 27.63
CA SER A 84 -32.40 30.95 27.78
C SER A 84 -32.25 31.62 29.15
N ASP A 85 -31.56 30.99 30.11
CA ASP A 85 -31.34 31.55 31.44
C ASP A 85 -30.38 32.73 31.37
N THR A 86 -30.75 33.86 31.98
CA THR A 86 -29.95 35.09 32.00
C THR A 86 -28.62 34.92 32.74
N LEU A 87 -28.50 33.89 33.57
CA LEU A 87 -27.29 33.54 34.30
C LEU A 87 -26.38 32.59 33.51
N ASN A 88 -26.81 32.06 32.36
CA ASN A 88 -26.05 31.11 31.55
C ASN A 88 -25.49 31.77 30.30
N ARG A 89 -24.21 32.12 30.34
CA ARG A 89 -23.50 32.80 29.25
C ARG A 89 -22.90 31.76 28.31
N LEU A 90 -22.85 32.08 27.01
CA LEU A 90 -22.07 31.29 26.06
C LEU A 90 -20.63 31.80 26.05
N LEU A 91 -19.70 30.91 26.39
CA LEU A 91 -18.27 31.15 26.34
C LEU A 91 -17.73 30.79 24.95
N LEU A 92 -16.89 31.66 24.39
CA LEU A 92 -16.17 31.37 23.16
C LEU A 92 -14.91 30.57 23.49
N HIS A 93 -14.94 29.29 23.16
CA HIS A 93 -13.80 28.40 23.30
C HIS A 93 -12.87 28.48 22.09
N LYS A 94 -11.59 28.73 22.35
CA LYS A 94 -10.53 28.62 21.35
C LYS A 94 -10.14 27.15 21.22
N SER A 95 -10.47 26.55 20.09
CA SER A 95 -10.13 25.15 19.79
C SER A 95 -8.63 24.99 19.52
N LYS A 96 -8.01 24.02 20.17
CA LYS A 96 -6.67 23.55 19.86
C LYS A 96 -6.70 22.63 18.63
N ASN A 97 -5.52 22.28 18.13
CA ASN A 97 -5.41 21.23 17.11
C ASN A 97 -5.92 19.90 17.66
N SER A 98 -6.61 19.13 16.83
CA SER A 98 -7.16 17.83 17.22
C SER A 98 -6.40 16.69 16.58
N TYR A 99 -6.39 15.56 17.28
CA TYR A 99 -5.84 14.32 16.80
C TYR A 99 -6.95 13.28 16.68
N ASN A 100 -6.73 12.33 15.79
CA ASN A 100 -7.68 11.28 15.54
C ASN A 100 -6.94 10.02 15.12
N VAL A 101 -7.50 8.87 15.50
CA VAL A 101 -7.03 7.55 15.09
C VAL A 101 -8.18 6.82 14.42
N THR A 102 -7.91 6.30 13.23
CA THR A 102 -8.89 5.57 12.44
C THR A 102 -8.43 4.14 12.20
N PHE A 103 -9.35 3.17 12.33
CA PHE A 103 -9.17 1.80 11.86
C PHE A 103 -10.34 1.40 10.96
N GLY A 104 -10.06 0.68 9.88
CA GLY A 104 -11.09 0.33 8.91
C GLY A 104 -10.70 -0.67 7.85
N LEU A 105 -11.62 -0.85 6.90
CA LEU A 105 -11.49 -1.72 5.74
C LEU A 105 -11.24 -0.92 4.47
N ILE A 106 -10.49 -1.48 3.54
CA ILE A 106 -10.26 -0.92 2.22
C ILE A 106 -10.65 -1.92 1.14
N GLY A 107 -11.31 -1.42 0.10
CA GLY A 107 -11.54 -2.12 -1.16
C GLY A 107 -11.06 -1.25 -2.32
N GLU A 108 -10.35 -1.82 -3.27
CA GLU A 108 -9.88 -1.10 -4.46
C GLU A 108 -10.11 -1.93 -5.71
N TYR A 109 -10.47 -1.24 -6.78
CA TYR A 109 -10.52 -1.78 -8.12
C TYR A 109 -9.45 -1.07 -8.95
N VAL A 110 -8.39 -1.79 -9.31
CA VAL A 110 -7.23 -1.31 -10.05
C VAL A 110 -7.05 -2.21 -11.27
N PRO A 111 -7.77 -1.94 -12.37
CA PRO A 111 -7.69 -2.77 -13.56
C PRO A 111 -6.30 -2.73 -14.19
N LYS A 112 -5.82 -3.88 -14.65
CA LYS A 112 -4.51 -3.99 -15.33
C LYS A 112 -4.41 -3.10 -16.55
N GLY A 113 -3.23 -2.52 -16.76
CA GLY A 113 -2.99 -1.67 -17.91
C GLY A 113 -3.71 -0.31 -17.85
N SER A 114 -4.52 -0.05 -16.82
CA SER A 114 -5.22 1.23 -16.62
C SER A 114 -4.46 2.14 -15.66
N HIS A 115 -4.52 3.44 -15.92
CA HIS A 115 -4.13 4.45 -14.94
C HIS A 115 -5.22 4.70 -13.91
N TRP A 116 -6.48 4.50 -14.26
CA TRP A 116 -7.62 4.79 -13.41
C TRP A 116 -8.09 3.56 -12.64
N GLY A 117 -8.47 3.79 -11.38
CA GLY A 117 -9.12 2.81 -10.52
C GLY A 117 -10.08 3.48 -9.55
N GLY A 118 -10.76 2.66 -8.75
CA GLY A 118 -11.62 3.10 -7.66
C GLY A 118 -11.06 2.61 -6.32
N THR A 119 -11.25 3.40 -5.27
CA THR A 119 -11.00 2.98 -3.89
C THR A 119 -12.20 3.33 -3.03
N VAL A 120 -12.50 2.46 -2.07
CA VAL A 120 -13.51 2.68 -1.05
C VAL A 120 -12.87 2.33 0.28
N LYS A 121 -12.88 3.28 1.21
CA LYS A 121 -12.46 3.06 2.60
C LYS A 121 -13.67 3.15 3.51
N LEU A 122 -13.78 2.21 4.44
CA LEU A 122 -14.79 2.22 5.49
C LEU A 122 -14.09 2.24 6.85
N ALA A 123 -14.09 3.39 7.50
CA ALA A 123 -13.65 3.54 8.89
C ALA A 123 -14.72 2.95 9.80
N LEU A 124 -14.39 1.87 10.51
CA LEU A 124 -15.28 1.25 11.49
C LEU A 124 -15.19 1.95 12.85
N LEU A 125 -14.01 2.52 13.13
CA LEU A 125 -13.75 3.33 14.30
C LEU A 125 -12.92 4.52 13.88
N ASP A 126 -13.54 5.70 13.89
CA ASP A 126 -12.85 6.97 13.77
C ASP A 126 -13.00 7.74 15.09
N LYS A 127 -11.93 7.76 15.91
CA LYS A 127 -11.97 8.40 17.23
C LYS A 127 -11.28 9.76 17.18
N ARG A 128 -11.99 10.83 17.52
CA ARG A 128 -11.51 12.22 17.46
C ARG A 128 -11.54 12.88 18.83
N TRP A 129 -10.45 13.57 19.18
CA TRP A 129 -10.36 14.38 20.40
C TRP A 129 -10.11 15.83 20.04
N ILE A 130 -10.99 16.72 20.50
CA ILE A 130 -10.83 18.16 20.35
C ILE A 130 -10.75 18.77 21.75
N GLU A 131 -9.63 19.41 22.03
CA GLU A 131 -9.47 20.24 23.22
C GLU A 131 -9.72 21.70 22.87
N SER A 132 -10.33 22.44 23.79
CA SER A 132 -10.51 23.87 23.63
C SER A 132 -10.61 24.56 24.97
N ASN A 133 -10.20 25.84 25.03
CA ASN A 133 -10.21 26.60 26.28
C ASN A 133 -10.94 27.94 26.09
N ALA A 134 -11.64 28.38 27.13
CA ALA A 134 -12.19 29.73 27.24
C ALA A 134 -11.65 30.39 28.53
N GLU A 135 -11.06 31.57 28.40
CA GLU A 135 -10.54 32.34 29.54
C GLU A 135 -11.60 33.36 29.96
N LEU A 136 -12.06 33.28 31.21
CA LEU A 136 -12.97 34.28 31.80
C LEU A 136 -12.16 35.39 32.49
N SER A 137 -11.09 34.99 33.18
CA SER A 137 -10.08 35.87 33.77
C SER A 137 -8.72 35.13 33.77
N PRO A 138 -7.59 35.83 34.04
CA PRO A 138 -6.28 35.17 34.15
C PRO A 138 -6.22 34.04 35.20
N GLU A 139 -7.15 34.05 36.14
CA GLU A 139 -7.23 33.10 37.26
C GLU A 139 -8.35 32.06 37.05
N HIS A 140 -9.20 32.19 36.03
CA HIS A 140 -10.34 31.30 35.78
C HIS A 140 -10.47 30.94 34.30
N THR A 141 -10.28 29.65 34.00
CA THR A 141 -10.35 29.08 32.65
C THR A 141 -11.29 27.89 32.59
N TYR A 142 -12.04 27.78 31.49
CA TYR A 142 -12.85 26.63 31.16
C TYR A 142 -12.13 25.78 30.12
N SER A 143 -11.85 24.53 30.47
CA SER A 143 -11.29 23.52 29.57
C SER A 143 -12.41 22.60 29.08
N LEU A 144 -12.46 22.37 27.77
CA LEU A 144 -13.44 21.50 27.13
C LEU A 144 -12.71 20.41 26.35
N VAL A 145 -13.12 19.16 26.57
CA VAL A 145 -12.69 18.01 25.79
C VAL A 145 -13.90 17.38 25.11
N LEU A 146 -13.88 17.38 23.78
CA LEU A 146 -14.86 16.70 22.94
C LEU A 146 -14.27 15.37 22.45
N ASP A 147 -14.83 14.23 22.86
CA ASP A 147 -14.47 12.88 22.38
C ASP A 147 -15.61 12.35 21.51
N PHE A 148 -15.34 12.21 20.20
CA PHE A 148 -16.30 11.75 19.22
C PHE A 148 -15.88 10.41 18.61
N ARG A 149 -16.86 9.58 18.30
CA ARG A 149 -16.69 8.36 17.51
C ARG A 149 -17.61 8.37 16.30
N SER A 150 -17.03 8.06 15.16
CA SER A 150 -17.76 8.01 13.90
C SER A 150 -17.40 6.80 13.05
N ILE A 151 -18.33 6.47 12.16
CA ILE A 151 -18.11 5.62 10.99
C ILE A 151 -17.94 6.55 9.80
N VAL A 152 -16.93 6.29 8.97
CA VAL A 152 -16.65 7.13 7.78
C VAL A 152 -16.63 6.25 6.54
N PHE A 153 -17.50 6.55 5.59
CA PHE A 153 -17.49 5.94 4.27
C PHE A 153 -16.84 6.90 3.28
N SER A 154 -15.73 6.47 2.66
CA SER A 154 -14.88 7.30 1.83
C SER A 154 -14.68 6.69 0.45
N PRO A 155 -15.61 6.92 -0.50
CA PRO A 155 -15.41 6.55 -1.90
C PRO A 155 -14.49 7.55 -2.59
N SER A 156 -13.57 7.04 -3.41
CA SER A 156 -12.58 7.86 -4.12
C SER A 156 -12.22 7.27 -5.47
N VAL A 157 -11.82 8.15 -6.38
CA VAL A 157 -11.17 7.78 -7.63
C VAL A 157 -9.66 7.76 -7.40
N ARG A 158 -8.98 6.80 -7.99
CA ARG A 158 -7.53 6.61 -7.90
C ARG A 158 -6.89 6.76 -9.29
N TYR A 159 -5.75 7.44 -9.34
CA TYR A 159 -4.91 7.58 -10.52
C TYR A 159 -3.51 7.03 -10.24
N ASN A 160 -3.08 6.03 -11.01
CA ASN A 160 -1.77 5.39 -10.93
C ASN A 160 -0.82 6.06 -11.89
N PHE A 161 0.32 6.54 -11.37
CA PHE A 161 1.39 7.10 -12.18
C PHE A 161 2.24 6.00 -12.81
N SER A 162 3.06 6.39 -13.77
CA SER A 162 4.07 5.53 -14.39
C SER A 162 5.23 5.16 -13.49
N ILE A 163 5.36 5.87 -12.37
CA ILE A 163 6.28 5.49 -11.31
C ILE A 163 5.62 4.33 -10.57
N GLU A 164 6.30 3.19 -10.56
CA GLU A 164 5.76 1.95 -10.03
C GLU A 164 5.24 2.11 -8.59
N GLY A 165 3.98 1.76 -8.39
CA GLY A 165 3.27 1.82 -7.11
C GLY A 165 2.76 3.20 -6.70
N LEU A 166 3.30 4.29 -7.25
CA LEU A 166 2.87 5.64 -6.91
C LEU A 166 1.46 5.93 -7.47
N HIS A 167 0.57 6.42 -6.62
CA HIS A 167 -0.77 6.79 -7.01
C HIS A 167 -1.27 8.02 -6.23
N THR A 168 -2.23 8.73 -6.81
CA THR A 168 -3.04 9.73 -6.13
C THR A 168 -4.48 9.28 -6.05
N PHE A 169 -5.23 9.82 -5.10
CA PHE A 169 -6.65 9.54 -4.95
C PHE A 169 -7.38 10.78 -4.47
N ALA A 170 -8.63 10.93 -4.90
CA ALA A 170 -9.50 12.02 -4.48
C ALA A 170 -10.95 11.55 -4.40
N GLY A 171 -11.69 12.04 -3.41
CA GLY A 171 -13.02 11.53 -3.12
C GLY A 171 -13.76 12.31 -2.06
N PHE A 172 -14.82 11.69 -1.56
CA PHE A 172 -15.70 12.26 -0.54
C PHE A 172 -15.58 11.48 0.77
N ASP A 173 -15.97 12.10 1.87
CA ASP A 173 -16.10 11.48 3.18
C ASP A 173 -17.53 11.66 3.67
N LEU A 174 -18.22 10.55 3.96
CA LEU A 174 -19.53 10.54 4.60
C LEU A 174 -19.34 10.05 6.02
N GLU A 175 -19.44 10.95 6.99
CA GLU A 175 -19.16 10.68 8.40
C GLU A 175 -20.48 10.64 9.19
N TYR A 176 -20.69 9.55 9.93
CA TYR A 176 -21.81 9.36 10.86
C TYR A 176 -21.29 9.25 12.29
N PHE A 177 -21.67 10.20 13.15
CA PHE A 177 -21.30 10.20 14.56
C PHE A 177 -22.33 9.40 15.36
N PHE A 178 -21.85 8.38 16.07
CA PHE A 178 -22.72 7.47 16.84
C PHE A 178 -22.47 7.51 18.35
N SER A 179 -21.37 8.13 18.78
CA SER A 179 -21.07 8.28 20.19
C SER A 179 -20.29 9.56 20.44
N ASP A 180 -20.70 10.26 21.48
CA ASP A 180 -20.15 11.50 21.97
C ASP A 180 -19.94 11.40 23.48
N LYS A 181 -18.76 11.81 23.93
CA LYS A 181 -18.49 12.07 25.35
C LYS A 181 -17.79 13.41 25.43
N SER A 182 -18.55 14.42 25.82
CA SER A 182 -18.06 15.78 25.97
C SER A 182 -17.91 16.09 27.46
N LYS A 183 -16.75 16.62 27.86
CA LYS A 183 -16.47 17.03 29.24
C LYS A 183 -16.09 18.50 29.27
N LEU A 184 -16.70 19.24 30.21
CA LEU A 184 -16.37 20.63 30.51
C LEU A 184 -15.83 20.70 31.93
N GLN A 185 -14.65 21.27 32.08
CA GLN A 185 -13.97 21.43 33.35
C GLN A 185 -13.69 22.91 33.59
N GLU A 186 -14.07 23.40 34.77
CA GLU A 186 -13.67 24.72 35.24
C GLU A 186 -12.41 24.59 36.09
N VAL A 187 -11.38 25.35 35.73
CA VAL A 187 -10.09 25.36 36.42
C VAL A 187 -9.80 26.77 36.93
N GLU A 188 -9.54 26.86 38.23
CA GLU A 188 -9.07 28.06 38.90
C GLU A 188 -7.54 27.97 39.05
N ILE A 189 -6.82 28.94 38.51
CA ILE A 189 -5.35 29.03 38.54
C ILE A 189 -4.96 29.91 39.73
N LYS A 190 -4.32 29.30 40.74
CA LYS A 190 -3.78 30.00 41.92
C LYS A 190 -2.25 30.00 41.90
N LYS A 191 -1.64 30.86 42.71
CA LYS A 191 -0.18 30.90 42.90
C LYS A 191 0.42 29.56 43.38
N GLU A 192 -0.38 28.72 44.03
CA GLU A 192 0.01 27.42 44.59
C GLU A 192 -0.22 26.24 43.63
N GLY A 193 -0.86 26.48 42.48
CA GLY A 193 -1.19 25.45 41.48
C GLY A 193 -2.60 25.61 40.89
N GLU A 194 -2.98 24.65 40.06
CA GLU A 194 -4.30 24.57 39.43
C GLU A 194 -5.28 23.83 40.35
N ARG A 195 -6.48 24.38 40.54
CA ARG A 195 -7.58 23.75 41.26
C ARG A 195 -8.75 23.51 40.31
N LEU A 196 -9.16 22.25 40.19
CA LEU A 196 -10.43 21.91 39.53
C LEU A 196 -11.59 22.40 40.42
N VAL A 197 -12.44 23.26 39.87
CA VAL A 197 -13.61 23.81 40.57
C VAL A 197 -14.82 22.92 40.31
N THR A 198 -15.04 22.56 39.04
CA THR A 198 -16.19 21.76 38.61
C THR A 198 -15.83 20.88 37.41
N ASP A 199 -16.52 19.74 37.27
CA ASP A 199 -16.45 18.82 36.13
C ASP A 199 -17.87 18.44 35.72
N TRP A 200 -18.24 18.78 34.49
CA TRP A 200 -19.55 18.51 33.91
C TRP A 200 -19.43 17.62 32.68
N VAL A 201 -20.37 16.68 32.56
CA VAL A 201 -20.63 15.99 31.30
C VAL A 201 -21.57 16.84 30.47
N LEU A 202 -21.12 17.26 29.30
CA LEU A 202 -21.93 18.03 28.36
C LEU A 202 -22.81 17.08 27.55
N PRO A 203 -24.15 17.27 27.53
CA PRO A 203 -25.06 16.52 26.66
C PRO A 203 -25.02 17.04 25.21
N ALA A 204 -23.89 17.58 24.78
CA ALA A 204 -23.74 18.21 23.48
C ALA A 204 -23.17 17.21 22.48
N SER A 205 -24.01 16.82 21.52
CA SER A 205 -23.65 15.94 20.42
C SER A 205 -23.14 16.75 19.22
N PRO A 206 -22.16 16.22 18.47
CA PRO A 206 -21.80 16.78 17.17
C PRO A 206 -22.97 16.61 16.20
N LYS A 207 -22.88 17.24 15.01
CA LYS A 207 -23.81 16.92 13.94
C LYS A 207 -23.80 15.42 13.69
N GLN A 208 -24.98 14.78 13.66
CA GLN A 208 -25.07 13.34 13.44
C GLN A 208 -24.43 12.91 12.11
N PHE A 209 -24.52 13.75 11.09
CA PHE A 209 -23.92 13.54 9.78
C PHE A 209 -23.02 14.70 9.37
N ARG A 210 -21.88 14.37 8.76
CA ARG A 210 -20.95 15.34 8.19
C ARG A 210 -20.50 14.89 6.81
N PHE A 211 -20.43 15.84 5.90
CA PHE A 211 -19.90 15.64 4.55
C PHE A 211 -18.50 16.24 4.44
N GLY A 212 -17.60 15.54 3.77
CA GLY A 212 -16.25 15.99 3.51
C GLY A 212 -15.71 15.55 2.16
N MET A 213 -14.51 16.00 1.89
CA MET A 213 -13.73 15.68 0.72
C MET A 213 -12.29 15.42 1.13
N HIS A 214 -11.63 14.57 0.35
CA HIS A 214 -10.22 14.27 0.56
C HIS A 214 -9.47 14.16 -0.75
N ILE A 215 -8.18 14.47 -0.67
CA ILE A 215 -7.21 14.27 -1.75
C ILE A 215 -5.90 13.79 -1.14
N GLY A 216 -5.25 12.82 -1.76
CA GLY A 216 -4.04 12.24 -1.23
C GLY A 216 -3.18 11.53 -2.26
N ALA A 217 -2.06 11.03 -1.77
CA ALA A 217 -1.12 10.20 -2.51
C ALA A 217 -0.73 9.00 -1.66
N GLY A 218 -0.41 7.89 -2.33
CA GLY A 218 0.03 6.67 -1.70
C GLY A 218 1.02 5.92 -2.58
N TRP A 219 1.62 4.90 -2.00
CA TRP A 219 2.57 4.03 -2.70
C TRP A 219 2.21 2.58 -2.48
N ASP A 220 2.00 1.82 -3.54
CA ASP A 220 1.78 0.38 -3.47
C ASP A 220 3.13 -0.33 -3.48
N LEU A 221 3.50 -0.93 -2.36
CA LEU A 221 4.72 -1.71 -2.20
C LEU A 221 4.36 -3.18 -2.07
N LEU A 222 4.85 -4.02 -2.97
CA LEU A 222 4.67 -5.47 -2.86
C LEU A 222 5.35 -5.96 -1.59
N PHE A 223 4.57 -6.49 -0.67
CA PHE A 223 5.04 -6.94 0.65
C PHE A 223 5.21 -8.46 0.72
N LEU A 224 4.22 -9.22 0.26
CA LEU A 224 4.23 -10.69 0.35
C LEU A 224 3.56 -11.35 -0.86
N ASN A 225 4.11 -12.49 -1.30
CA ASN A 225 3.49 -13.41 -2.25
C ASN A 225 3.08 -14.68 -1.50
N VAL A 226 1.79 -14.87 -1.29
CA VAL A 226 1.23 -15.96 -0.48
C VAL A 226 0.89 -17.14 -1.37
N ALA A 227 1.58 -18.27 -1.14
CA ALA A 227 1.29 -19.58 -1.73
C ALA A 227 1.18 -19.58 -3.28
N LYS A 228 1.78 -18.60 -3.95
CA LYS A 228 1.67 -18.40 -5.40
C LYS A 228 0.24 -18.17 -5.92
N ILE A 229 -0.69 -17.73 -5.06
CA ILE A 229 -2.12 -17.56 -5.40
C ILE A 229 -2.60 -16.14 -5.08
N ALA A 230 -2.02 -15.50 -4.06
CA ALA A 230 -2.41 -14.16 -3.65
C ALA A 230 -1.20 -13.30 -3.34
N ARG A 231 -1.36 -11.98 -3.42
CA ARG A 231 -0.32 -11.01 -3.08
C ARG A 231 -0.84 -10.00 -2.10
N ILE A 232 0.06 -9.48 -1.29
CA ILE A 232 -0.23 -8.45 -0.29
C ILE A 232 0.62 -7.23 -0.61
N HIS A 233 -0.03 -6.08 -0.68
CA HIS A 233 0.60 -4.78 -0.77
C HIS A 233 0.58 -4.08 0.59
N TRP A 234 1.72 -3.52 0.95
CA TRP A 234 1.82 -2.50 1.98
C TRP A 234 1.70 -1.13 1.33
N LYS A 235 0.75 -0.32 1.79
CA LYS A 235 0.34 0.92 1.13
C LYS A 235 0.42 2.12 2.08
N PRO A 236 1.60 2.72 2.32
CA PRO A 236 1.68 4.00 3.00
C PRO A 236 0.98 5.09 2.18
N PHE A 237 0.25 5.98 2.86
CA PHE A 237 -0.46 7.10 2.21
C PHE A 237 -0.50 8.34 3.09
N ILE A 238 -0.65 9.49 2.43
CA ILE A 238 -0.93 10.79 3.05
C ILE A 238 -2.10 11.46 2.30
N SER A 239 -3.01 12.11 3.03
CA SER A 239 -4.16 12.79 2.46
C SER A 239 -4.53 14.06 3.22
N LEU A 240 -5.07 15.03 2.51
CA LEU A 240 -5.70 16.22 3.05
C LEU A 240 -7.21 15.96 3.13
N HIS A 241 -7.82 16.37 4.24
CA HIS A 241 -9.25 16.24 4.50
C HIS A 241 -9.84 17.59 4.85
N TYR A 242 -10.99 17.89 4.27
CA TYR A 242 -11.80 19.04 4.60
C TYR A 242 -13.27 18.62 4.65
N GLY A 243 -14.04 19.15 5.60
CA GLY A 243 -15.45 18.83 5.67
C GLY A 243 -16.26 19.94 6.29
N THR A 244 -17.58 19.77 6.24
CA THR A 244 -18.56 20.68 6.83
C THR A 244 -18.40 20.79 8.35
N VAL A 245 -19.23 21.61 8.99
CA VAL A 245 -19.20 21.87 10.44
C VAL A 245 -19.23 20.55 11.23
N VAL A 246 -18.26 20.40 12.14
CA VAL A 246 -18.09 19.25 13.04
C VAL A 246 -19.06 19.34 14.21
N PHE A 247 -19.22 20.54 14.76
CA PHE A 247 -20.05 20.80 15.94
C PHE A 247 -20.84 22.10 15.72
N ASP A 248 -22.18 21.98 15.75
CA ASP A 248 -23.13 23.07 15.57
C ASP A 248 -24.02 23.34 16.80
N GLY A 249 -23.80 22.59 17.89
CA GLY A 249 -24.45 22.82 19.17
C GLY A 249 -24.21 24.25 19.65
N TYR A 250 -25.23 24.84 20.29
CA TYR A 250 -25.18 26.20 20.84
C TYR A 250 -24.79 27.29 19.83
N ASN A 251 -25.20 27.13 18.55
CA ASN A 251 -24.86 28.04 17.45
C ASN A 251 -23.36 28.09 17.12
N SER A 252 -22.62 27.04 17.49
CA SER A 252 -21.22 26.86 17.09
C SER A 252 -21.08 26.64 15.58
N LYS A 253 -19.92 26.98 15.04
CA LYS A 253 -19.55 26.78 13.63
C LYS A 253 -18.15 26.22 13.51
N LEU A 254 -17.83 25.23 14.35
CA LEU A 254 -16.51 24.62 14.38
C LEU A 254 -16.29 23.77 13.14
N ASN A 255 -15.28 24.11 12.35
CA ASN A 255 -14.80 23.36 11.19
C ASN A 255 -13.39 22.84 11.43
N SER A 256 -12.98 21.89 10.60
CA SER A 256 -11.63 21.35 10.64
C SER A 256 -11.06 21.10 9.24
N PHE A 257 -9.78 21.37 9.10
CA PHE A 257 -8.94 20.96 7.98
C PHE A 257 -7.84 20.08 8.53
N GLY A 258 -7.59 18.93 7.92
CA GLY A 258 -6.61 18.01 8.48
C GLY A 258 -5.74 17.27 7.48
N ILE A 259 -4.61 16.81 7.98
CA ILE A 259 -3.64 15.98 7.28
C ILE A 259 -3.69 14.60 7.92
N ARG A 260 -3.96 13.59 7.11
CA ARG A 260 -4.05 12.19 7.49
C ARG A 260 -2.85 11.45 6.93
N GLY A 261 -2.14 10.73 7.79
CA GLY A 261 -1.05 9.84 7.41
C GLY A 261 -1.36 8.42 7.89
N GLY A 262 -1.20 7.43 7.03
CA GLY A 262 -1.58 6.07 7.35
C GLY A 262 -0.96 5.00 6.47
N VAL A 263 -1.38 3.77 6.75
CA VAL A 263 -0.96 2.57 6.06
C VAL A 263 -2.18 1.69 5.80
N ALA A 264 -2.24 1.09 4.62
CA ALA A 264 -3.13 -0.03 4.34
C ALA A 264 -2.35 -1.31 4.02
N LEU A 265 -2.92 -2.44 4.39
CA LEU A 265 -2.50 -3.77 3.95
C LEU A 265 -3.63 -4.32 3.11
N ALA A 266 -3.40 -4.51 1.82
CA ALA A 266 -4.42 -5.00 0.90
C ALA A 266 -3.91 -6.23 0.17
N PHE A 267 -4.74 -7.26 0.08
CA PHE A 267 -4.47 -8.48 -0.66
C PHE A 267 -5.29 -8.54 -1.95
N SER A 268 -4.75 -9.23 -2.95
CA SER A 268 -5.43 -9.54 -4.21
C SER A 268 -5.13 -10.98 -4.60
N PHE A 269 -6.09 -11.63 -5.25
CA PHE A 269 -5.89 -12.93 -5.88
C PHE A 269 -5.28 -12.74 -7.25
N ASP A 270 -4.26 -13.54 -7.58
CA ASP A 270 -3.62 -13.49 -8.88
C ASP A 270 -4.53 -14.07 -9.96
N ASP A 271 -4.48 -13.48 -11.16
CA ASP A 271 -4.98 -14.13 -12.35
C ASP A 271 -3.92 -15.10 -12.88
N ILE A 272 -4.25 -16.39 -12.90
CA ILE A 272 -3.33 -17.47 -13.25
C ILE A 272 -3.79 -18.13 -14.54
N THR A 273 -2.90 -18.17 -15.53
CA THR A 273 -3.07 -18.96 -16.74
C THR A 273 -1.98 -20.03 -16.79
N SER A 274 -2.35 -21.25 -17.17
CA SER A 274 -1.43 -22.39 -17.17
C SER A 274 -1.24 -22.94 -18.58
N GLU A 275 0.01 -23.21 -18.93
CA GLU A 275 0.41 -23.88 -20.18
C GLU A 275 1.18 -25.14 -19.83
N LEU A 276 0.82 -26.29 -20.42
CA LEU A 276 1.55 -27.54 -20.26
C LEU A 276 2.48 -27.75 -21.44
N ARG A 277 3.80 -27.74 -21.18
CA ARG A 277 4.83 -28.05 -22.17
C ARG A 277 5.26 -29.50 -22.00
N LYS A 278 5.04 -30.29 -23.05
CA LYS A 278 5.41 -31.70 -23.04
C LYS A 278 6.92 -31.86 -23.02
N TYR A 279 7.40 -32.86 -22.31
CA TYR A 279 8.80 -33.27 -22.38
C TYR A 279 9.15 -33.72 -23.81
N ASP A 280 10.18 -33.12 -24.39
CA ASP A 280 10.73 -33.53 -25.67
C ASP A 280 12.01 -34.35 -25.45
N SER A 281 11.90 -35.67 -25.59
CA SER A 281 13.02 -36.60 -25.46
C SER A 281 14.03 -36.52 -26.61
N THR A 282 13.69 -35.78 -27.68
CA THR A 282 14.53 -35.60 -28.87
C THR A 282 15.23 -34.24 -28.89
N TYR A 283 15.04 -33.43 -27.85
CA TYR A 283 15.63 -32.10 -27.77
C TYR A 283 17.15 -32.16 -27.75
N VAL A 284 17.75 -31.64 -28.82
CA VAL A 284 19.19 -31.36 -28.88
C VAL A 284 19.36 -29.89 -28.57
N LYS A 285 20.06 -29.57 -27.47
CA LYS A 285 20.37 -28.20 -27.08
C LYS A 285 21.10 -27.51 -28.25
N PRO A 286 20.56 -26.41 -28.82
CA PRO A 286 21.26 -25.70 -29.87
C PRO A 286 22.61 -25.18 -29.33
N PRO A 287 23.65 -25.10 -30.17
CA PRO A 287 24.94 -24.57 -29.75
C PRO A 287 24.76 -23.16 -29.18
N GLU A 288 25.23 -22.95 -27.95
CA GLU A 288 25.17 -21.64 -27.29
C GLU A 288 26.14 -20.68 -27.99
N ALA A 289 25.63 -19.80 -28.83
CA ALA A 289 26.39 -18.66 -29.32
C ALA A 289 26.34 -17.55 -28.27
N ILE A 290 27.50 -17.21 -27.68
CA ILE A 290 27.62 -16.03 -26.80
C ILE A 290 27.54 -14.80 -27.70
N VAL A 291 26.33 -14.24 -27.86
CA VAL A 291 26.19 -12.89 -28.41
C VAL A 291 26.48 -11.93 -27.26
N GLN A 292 27.63 -11.26 -27.30
CA GLN A 292 27.86 -10.04 -26.53
C GLN A 292 26.86 -8.99 -27.02
N ALA A 293 25.65 -8.98 -26.46
CA ALA A 293 24.78 -7.83 -26.59
C ALA A 293 25.44 -6.67 -25.82
N PRO A 294 25.62 -5.49 -26.44
CA PRO A 294 26.17 -4.34 -25.73
C PRO A 294 25.31 -4.02 -24.49
N PRO A 295 25.91 -3.46 -23.44
CA PRO A 295 25.25 -3.18 -22.16
C PRO A 295 24.31 -1.97 -22.31
N THR A 296 23.25 -2.09 -23.09
CA THR A 296 22.27 -1.00 -23.30
C THR A 296 20.84 -1.38 -22.93
N VAL A 297 20.58 -2.60 -22.47
CA VAL A 297 19.28 -2.92 -21.84
C VAL A 297 19.31 -2.50 -20.37
N ARG A 298 19.29 -1.19 -20.13
CA ARG A 298 18.82 -0.66 -18.84
C ARG A 298 17.30 -0.79 -18.81
N ARG A 299 16.77 -1.81 -18.12
CA ARG A 299 15.36 -1.84 -17.73
C ARG A 299 15.20 -2.23 -16.26
N GLY A 300 14.40 -1.42 -15.58
CA GLY A 300 13.58 -1.82 -14.43
C GLY A 300 14.24 -1.64 -13.07
N VAL A 301 13.54 -0.93 -12.19
CA VAL A 301 13.91 -0.59 -10.81
C VAL A 301 14.06 -1.86 -9.96
N ASN A 302 15.03 -1.84 -9.04
CA ASN A 302 15.28 -2.91 -8.07
C ASN A 302 14.19 -2.96 -6.99
N PHE A 303 13.66 -4.14 -6.69
CA PHE A 303 12.98 -4.43 -5.42
C PHE A 303 13.92 -5.26 -4.53
N SER A 304 14.13 -4.81 -3.30
CA SER A 304 14.79 -5.61 -2.27
C SER A 304 13.90 -6.78 -1.87
N GLY A 305 14.33 -8.02 -2.09
CA GLY A 305 13.64 -9.22 -1.58
C GLY A 305 13.37 -10.33 -2.60
N PHE A 306 13.67 -10.13 -3.88
CA PHE A 306 13.61 -11.20 -4.89
C PHE A 306 15.02 -11.51 -5.39
N GLU A 307 15.49 -12.75 -5.16
CA GLU A 307 16.70 -13.25 -5.82
C GLU A 307 16.45 -13.29 -7.33
N ARG A 308 17.32 -12.62 -8.10
CA ARG A 308 17.37 -12.86 -9.54
C ARG A 308 18.01 -14.22 -9.73
N THR A 309 17.30 -15.16 -10.35
CA THR A 309 17.99 -16.20 -11.11
C THR A 309 18.85 -15.48 -12.17
N PRO A 310 20.18 -15.63 -12.17
CA PRO A 310 21.02 -15.03 -13.18
C PRO A 310 20.58 -15.52 -14.56
N LEU A 311 20.40 -14.59 -15.49
CA LEU A 311 19.91 -14.88 -16.85
C LEU A 311 20.98 -15.57 -17.73
N PHE A 312 22.19 -15.77 -17.21
CA PHE A 312 23.27 -16.42 -17.94
C PHE A 312 24.12 -17.29 -17.03
N ALA A 313 24.33 -18.53 -17.44
CA ALA A 313 25.32 -19.46 -16.89
C ALA A 313 26.79 -19.02 -17.15
N SER A 314 27.00 -17.81 -17.67
CA SER A 314 28.31 -17.32 -18.09
C SER A 314 29.21 -16.87 -16.94
N ILE A 315 28.72 -16.81 -15.70
CA ILE A 315 29.52 -16.45 -14.51
C ILE A 315 30.37 -17.65 -14.04
N GLU A 316 30.01 -18.89 -14.39
CA GLU A 316 30.71 -20.11 -13.95
C GLU A 316 31.57 -20.76 -15.03
N LEU A 317 31.80 -20.09 -16.17
CA LEU A 317 32.63 -20.66 -17.23
C LEU A 317 34.12 -20.49 -16.90
N SER A 318 34.74 -21.58 -16.41
CA SER A 318 36.19 -21.73 -16.45
C SER A 318 36.64 -21.81 -17.92
N MET A 319 37.58 -20.95 -18.33
CA MET A 319 38.17 -21.03 -19.67
C MET A 319 38.83 -22.40 -19.84
N VAL A 320 38.32 -23.22 -20.76
CA VAL A 320 39.04 -24.42 -21.22
C VAL A 320 40.21 -23.92 -22.07
N PRO A 321 41.47 -24.20 -21.70
CA PRO A 321 42.60 -23.81 -22.52
C PRO A 321 42.51 -24.54 -23.86
N LEU A 322 42.46 -23.79 -24.95
CA LEU A 322 42.60 -24.34 -26.30
C LEU A 322 43.98 -24.99 -26.40
N SER A 323 44.03 -26.27 -26.76
CA SER A 323 45.29 -26.93 -27.10
C SER A 323 45.98 -26.14 -28.21
N GLN A 324 47.12 -25.56 -27.91
CA GLN A 324 48.01 -25.02 -28.92
C GLN A 324 48.49 -26.19 -29.78
N VAL A 325 47.94 -26.31 -30.98
CA VAL A 325 48.56 -27.12 -32.03
C VAL A 325 49.78 -26.31 -32.51
N SER A 326 50.94 -26.56 -31.91
CA SER A 326 52.21 -26.11 -32.50
C SER A 326 52.50 -27.00 -33.70
N GLY A 327 52.61 -26.39 -34.87
CA GLY A 327 52.87 -27.10 -36.12
C GLY A 327 54.27 -27.70 -36.22
N GLU A 328 54.37 -28.50 -37.29
CA GLU A 328 55.56 -29.10 -37.91
C GLU A 328 56.25 -30.27 -37.19
N VAL A 329 55.83 -31.48 -37.55
CA VAL A 329 56.71 -32.65 -37.58
C VAL A 329 56.85 -33.10 -39.03
N THR A 330 58.04 -32.86 -39.56
CA THR A 330 58.58 -33.36 -40.83
C THR A 330 58.47 -34.89 -40.89
N MET A 331 58.05 -35.44 -42.03
CA MET A 331 58.08 -36.89 -42.24
C MET A 331 59.53 -37.40 -42.25
N SER A 332 59.82 -38.37 -41.40
CA SER A 332 60.87 -39.37 -41.59
C SER A 332 60.40 -40.73 -41.07
N GLU A 333 60.88 -41.78 -41.73
CA GLU A 333 60.43 -43.18 -41.71
C GLU A 333 60.46 -43.92 -40.35
N GLU A 334 59.59 -44.94 -40.29
CA GLU A 334 59.62 -46.19 -39.52
C GLU A 334 59.91 -46.20 -38.00
N GLU A 335 58.89 -46.54 -37.21
CA GLU A 335 58.96 -47.72 -36.31
C GLU A 335 57.59 -48.19 -35.81
N LYS A 336 57.48 -49.51 -35.58
CA LYS A 336 56.28 -50.30 -35.32
C LYS A 336 55.84 -50.32 -33.84
N VAL A 337 54.59 -50.73 -33.61
CA VAL A 337 54.13 -51.81 -32.66
C VAL A 337 52.95 -51.43 -31.72
N GLN A 338 51.82 -52.11 -32.00
CA GLN A 338 50.76 -52.70 -31.12
C GLN A 338 50.03 -51.90 -30.02
N GLY A 339 48.70 -52.02 -30.06
CA GLY A 339 47.79 -51.84 -28.91
C GLY A 339 46.34 -52.20 -29.28
N GLU A 340 45.76 -53.17 -28.58
CA GLU A 340 44.53 -53.91 -28.89
C GLU A 340 43.21 -53.10 -28.87
N VAL A 341 42.26 -53.52 -29.71
CA VAL A 341 40.85 -53.09 -29.70
C VAL A 341 40.09 -53.88 -28.65
N LYS A 342 39.42 -53.21 -27.70
CA LYS A 342 38.34 -53.80 -26.88
C LYS A 342 37.01 -53.15 -27.21
N VAL A 343 36.11 -53.94 -27.82
CA VAL A 343 34.70 -53.65 -27.99
C VAL A 343 33.99 -53.89 -26.66
N VAL A 344 33.15 -52.96 -26.20
CA VAL A 344 32.24 -53.16 -25.07
C VAL A 344 30.79 -53.08 -25.58
N GLU A 345 30.06 -54.16 -25.38
CA GLU A 345 28.67 -54.36 -25.79
C GLU A 345 27.70 -53.46 -25.01
N THR A 346 26.62 -53.03 -25.67
CA THR A 346 25.54 -52.22 -25.09
C THR A 346 24.46 -53.13 -24.49
N PRO A 347 24.00 -52.93 -23.23
CA PRO A 347 22.92 -53.73 -22.68
C PRO A 347 21.53 -53.29 -23.20
N GLU A 348 20.68 -54.26 -23.53
CA GLU A 348 19.32 -54.07 -24.05
C GLU A 348 18.36 -53.43 -23.01
N LYS A 349 17.45 -52.57 -23.50
CA LYS A 349 16.39 -51.92 -22.70
C LYS A 349 15.26 -52.90 -22.34
N PRO A 350 14.72 -52.86 -21.10
CA PRO A 350 13.48 -53.55 -20.77
C PRO A 350 12.24 -52.80 -21.28
N THR A 351 11.38 -53.48 -22.03
CA THR A 351 10.12 -52.96 -22.56
C THR A 351 8.99 -53.14 -21.55
N VAL A 352 8.47 -52.05 -20.99
CA VAL A 352 7.25 -52.08 -20.15
C VAL A 352 6.01 -51.92 -21.04
N LYS A 353 5.06 -52.85 -20.97
CA LYS A 353 3.78 -52.79 -21.71
C LYS A 353 2.75 -51.91 -20.97
N PRO A 354 1.96 -51.08 -21.66
CA PRO A 354 0.97 -50.20 -21.02
C PRO A 354 -0.27 -50.99 -20.55
N ASN A 355 -0.85 -50.56 -19.41
CA ASN A 355 -2.09 -50.99 -18.72
C ASN A 355 -1.97 -51.69 -17.34
N GLN A 356 -0.86 -51.54 -16.60
CA GLN A 356 -0.92 -51.80 -15.16
C GLN A 356 -1.49 -50.60 -14.40
N LYS A 357 -2.63 -50.84 -13.75
CA LYS A 357 -3.28 -49.92 -12.82
C LYS A 357 -2.43 -49.86 -11.55
N ILE A 358 -1.67 -48.78 -11.35
CA ILE A 358 -0.95 -48.55 -10.08
C ILE A 358 -1.94 -47.92 -9.10
N VAL A 359 -2.28 -48.66 -8.04
CA VAL A 359 -2.99 -48.15 -6.87
C VAL A 359 -1.96 -47.44 -6.00
N LEU A 360 -2.09 -46.12 -5.84
CA LEU A 360 -1.25 -45.37 -4.91
C LEU A 360 -1.82 -45.56 -3.49
N GLN A 361 -1.13 -46.36 -2.67
CA GLN A 361 -1.29 -46.33 -1.22
C GLN A 361 -0.80 -44.97 -0.70
N GLY A 362 -1.70 -44.23 -0.04
CA GLY A 362 -1.40 -42.92 0.53
C GLY A 362 -0.42 -43.04 1.70
N TYR A 363 0.61 -42.21 1.69
CA TYR A 363 1.45 -41.99 2.87
C TYR A 363 0.80 -40.94 3.77
N THR A 364 0.66 -41.32 5.03
CA THR A 364 0.11 -40.54 6.14
C THR A 364 1.06 -39.46 6.63
N ARG A 365 0.48 -38.48 7.32
CA ARG A 365 1.01 -37.22 7.85
C ARG A 365 2.18 -37.31 8.85
N ALA A 366 2.89 -38.43 8.94
CA ALA A 366 3.99 -38.66 9.90
C ALA A 366 5.39 -38.44 9.32
N ASP A 367 5.53 -38.32 7.99
CA ASP A 367 6.85 -38.21 7.33
C ASP A 367 7.28 -36.77 7.04
N LEU A 368 6.67 -35.79 7.72
CA LEU A 368 7.01 -34.37 7.60
C LEU A 368 7.14 -33.76 9.01
N THR A 369 8.26 -34.06 9.68
CA THR A 369 8.82 -33.21 10.74
C THR A 369 10.24 -32.83 10.38
#